data_AF-A0A1G1W1H7-F1
#
_entry.id   AF-A0A1G1W1H7-F1
#
_cell.length_a   1.000
_cell.length_b   1.000
_cell.length_c   1.000
_cell.angle_alpha   90.00
_cell.angle_beta   90.00
_cell.angle_gamma   90.00
#
_symmetry.space_group_name_H-M   'P 1'
#
loop_
_entity.id
_entity.type
_entity.pdbx_description
1 polymer ?
#
loop_
_entity_poly.entity_id
_entity_poly.type
_entity_poly.pdbx_seq_one_letter_code
_entity_poly.pdbx_strand_id
1 'polypeptide(L)'
;MSLSAPEEGPKFSRSERIEQSGFTAEDVDYFLELGVKQLPPIEGGTIRHEGTENQNQETRTEYLSQTLGIHAAEIPNPIKPEKMLSERLVSDVLVDVITLCHTVRDAPEGTDPSPWIATYNKLMEFRAAKGNLMDTSLPDGATSHRDFGLKHNFSPGRSENPMRPGYYKAILEALEEGLARKKA
;
A
#
# COMPACT_ATOMS: atom_id res chain seq x y z
N MET A 1 -33.99 22.26 -28.76
CA MET A 1 -32.67 22.68 -28.27
C MET A 1 -32.17 21.57 -27.37
N SER A 2 -31.22 20.75 -27.83
CA SER A 2 -30.59 19.72 -26.99
C SER A 2 -29.48 20.36 -26.19
N LEU A 3 -29.62 20.35 -24.87
CA LEU A 3 -28.50 20.53 -23.96
C LEU A 3 -27.95 19.12 -23.72
N SER A 4 -26.83 18.80 -24.35
CA SER A 4 -26.08 17.59 -24.06
C SER A 4 -25.64 17.64 -22.59
N ALA A 5 -25.96 16.58 -21.84
CA ALA A 5 -25.43 16.37 -20.50
C ALA A 5 -23.89 16.34 -20.55
N PRO A 6 -23.19 16.78 -19.47
CA PRO A 6 -21.75 16.61 -19.40
C PRO A 6 -21.43 15.11 -19.45
N GLU A 7 -20.52 14.72 -20.33
CA GLU A 7 -19.95 13.37 -20.31
C GLU A 7 -19.28 13.16 -18.95
N GLU A 8 -19.93 12.37 -18.08
CA GLU A 8 -19.25 11.78 -16.93
C GLU A 8 -18.19 10.84 -17.50
N GLY A 9 -16.94 11.28 -17.50
CA GLY A 9 -15.79 10.39 -17.73
C GLY A 9 -15.89 9.18 -16.79
N PRO A 10 -15.21 8.07 -17.10
CA PRO A 10 -15.30 6.85 -16.29
C PRO A 10 -15.05 7.18 -14.83
N LYS A 11 -16.07 6.97 -13.98
CA LYS A 11 -15.97 7.05 -12.52
C LYS A 11 -15.11 5.88 -12.06
N PHE A 12 -13.80 6.07 -12.08
CA PHE A 12 -12.86 5.12 -11.49
C PHE A 12 -13.17 4.90 -10.01
N SER A 13 -13.00 3.67 -9.50
CA SER A 13 -13.03 3.46 -8.04
C SER A 13 -11.88 4.23 -7.39
N ARG A 14 -12.03 4.65 -6.12
CA ARG A 14 -11.00 5.43 -5.43
C ARG A 14 -9.66 4.69 -5.41
N SER A 15 -9.68 3.39 -5.17
CA SER A 15 -8.50 2.52 -5.19
C SER A 15 -7.85 2.45 -6.58
N GLU A 16 -8.63 2.49 -7.67
CA GLU A 16 -8.12 2.56 -9.04
C GLU A 16 -7.47 3.91 -9.35
N ARG A 17 -8.05 5.01 -8.86
CA ARG A 17 -7.41 6.34 -8.96
C ARG A 17 -6.08 6.36 -8.21
N ILE A 18 -6.05 5.86 -6.97
CA ILE A 18 -4.83 5.80 -6.16
C ILE A 18 -3.74 4.99 -6.86
N GLU A 19 -4.10 3.88 -7.50
CA GLU A 19 -3.14 3.08 -8.26
C GLU A 19 -2.50 3.86 -9.41
N GLN A 20 -3.25 4.72 -10.09
CA GLN A 20 -2.79 5.50 -11.23
C GLN A 20 -2.02 6.77 -10.83
N SER A 21 -2.47 7.48 -9.78
CA SER A 21 -1.96 8.80 -9.41
C SER A 21 -1.17 8.84 -8.11
N GLY A 22 -1.08 7.73 -7.39
CA GLY A 22 -0.53 7.69 -6.03
C GLY A 22 -1.52 8.19 -4.96
N PHE A 23 -1.11 8.08 -3.70
CA PHE A 23 -1.85 8.58 -2.54
C PHE A 23 -1.84 10.11 -2.49
N THR A 24 -2.95 10.66 -1.99
CA THR A 24 -3.15 12.09 -1.73
C THR A 24 -3.62 12.31 -0.29
N ALA A 25 -3.66 13.55 0.18
CA ALA A 25 -4.17 13.86 1.52
C ALA A 25 -5.64 13.44 1.67
N GLU A 26 -6.45 13.61 0.63
CA GLU A 26 -7.85 13.19 0.61
C GLU A 26 -8.01 11.66 0.80
N ASP A 27 -7.05 10.86 0.34
CA ASP A 27 -7.07 9.40 0.57
C ASP A 27 -6.77 9.07 2.02
N VAL A 28 -5.83 9.79 2.64
CA VAL A 28 -5.53 9.62 4.06
C VAL A 28 -6.76 9.93 4.89
N ASP A 29 -7.41 11.08 4.62
CA ASP A 29 -8.65 11.46 5.29
C ASP A 29 -9.74 10.41 5.09
N TYR A 30 -9.90 9.90 3.85
CA TYR A 30 -10.84 8.84 3.56
C TYR A 30 -10.59 7.58 4.40
N PHE A 31 -9.36 7.07 4.46
CA PHE A 31 -9.06 5.85 5.24
C PHE A 31 -9.20 6.08 6.74
N LEU A 32 -8.83 7.27 7.23
CA LEU A 32 -9.06 7.66 8.63
C LEU A 32 -10.55 7.69 8.98
N GLU A 33 -11.38 8.26 8.10
CA GLU A 33 -12.83 8.23 8.24
C GLU A 33 -13.41 6.83 8.11
N LEU A 34 -12.87 6.01 7.20
CA LEU A 34 -13.34 4.67 6.90
C LEU A 34 -13.12 3.69 8.05
N GLY A 35 -12.10 3.88 8.88
CA GLY A 35 -11.94 3.06 10.07
C GLY A 35 -10.52 2.96 10.63
N VAL A 36 -9.52 3.51 9.94
CA VAL A 36 -8.11 3.35 10.35
C VAL A 36 -7.86 3.98 11.73
N LYS A 37 -8.53 5.10 12.04
CA LYS A 37 -8.35 5.77 13.34
C LYS A 37 -8.73 4.91 14.56
N GLN A 38 -9.59 3.90 14.37
CA GLN A 38 -10.01 2.96 15.42
C GLN A 38 -9.09 1.72 15.53
N LEU A 39 -8.12 1.56 14.64
CA LEU A 39 -7.19 0.45 14.70
C LEU A 39 -6.10 0.71 15.76
N PRO A 40 -5.62 -0.33 16.46
CA PRO A 40 -4.42 -0.21 17.26
C PRO A 40 -3.25 0.24 16.37
N PRO A 41 -2.43 1.21 16.81
CA PRO A 41 -1.24 1.58 16.07
C PRO A 41 -0.37 0.34 15.84
N ILE A 42 0.07 0.18 14.60
CA ILE A 42 1.13 -0.74 14.24
C ILE A 42 2.22 0.08 13.57
N GLU A 43 3.46 -0.19 13.95
CA GLU A 43 4.56 0.40 13.23
C GLU A 43 4.61 -0.18 11.82
N GLY A 44 4.66 0.76 10.88
CA GLY A 44 4.72 0.50 9.47
C GLY A 44 6.05 -0.12 9.16
N GLY A 45 6.07 -1.08 8.25
CA GLY A 45 7.37 -1.53 7.80
C GLY A 45 8.13 -0.42 7.05
N THR A 46 9.37 -0.77 6.70
CA THR A 46 10.51 0.04 6.26
C THR A 46 11.35 0.60 7.41
N ILE A 47 10.75 0.82 8.57
CA ILE A 47 11.51 1.05 9.81
C ILE A 47 12.09 -0.30 10.26
N ARG A 48 13.39 -0.34 10.54
CA ARG A 48 14.04 -1.51 11.14
C ARG A 48 13.53 -1.65 12.57
N HIS A 49 12.69 -2.63 12.84
CA HIS A 49 12.43 -3.07 14.20
C HIS A 49 13.54 -4.03 14.66
N GLU A 50 13.76 -4.10 15.96
CA GLU A 50 14.61 -5.12 16.55
C GLU A 50 14.02 -6.50 16.26
N GLY A 51 14.82 -7.42 15.69
CA GLY A 51 14.39 -8.76 15.30
C GLY A 51 14.72 -9.12 13.86
N THR A 52 14.28 -10.31 13.44
CA THR A 52 14.45 -10.80 12.07
C THR A 52 13.30 -10.34 11.16
N GLU A 53 13.55 -10.21 9.86
CA GLU A 53 12.50 -9.84 8.90
C GLU A 53 11.34 -10.84 8.86
N ASN A 54 11.60 -12.12 9.15
CA ASN A 54 10.55 -13.14 9.24
C ASN A 54 9.60 -12.87 10.42
N GLN A 55 10.15 -12.54 11.60
CA GLN A 55 9.33 -12.18 12.77
C GLN A 55 8.53 -10.91 12.53
N ASN A 56 9.14 -9.91 11.88
CA ASN A 56 8.45 -8.68 11.50
C ASN A 56 7.32 -8.97 10.52
N GLN A 57 7.53 -9.90 9.58
CA GLN A 57 6.50 -10.32 8.63
C GLN A 57 5.34 -11.04 9.32
N GLU A 58 5.63 -11.99 10.20
CA GLU A 58 4.61 -12.72 10.99
C GLU A 58 3.76 -11.72 11.80
N THR A 59 4.39 -10.77 12.47
CA THR A 59 3.70 -9.73 13.25
C THR A 59 2.72 -8.91 12.39
N ARG A 60 3.13 -8.51 11.17
CA ARG A 60 2.26 -7.76 10.24
C ARG A 60 1.08 -8.60 9.76
N THR A 61 1.34 -9.86 9.40
CA THR A 61 0.29 -10.79 8.97
C THR A 61 -0.71 -11.08 10.10
N GLU A 62 -0.22 -11.35 11.30
CA GLU A 62 -1.06 -11.58 12.49
C GLU A 62 -1.92 -10.36 12.79
N TYR A 63 -1.34 -9.15 12.76
CA TYR A 63 -2.08 -7.92 12.96
C TYR A 63 -3.26 -7.80 11.98
N LEU A 64 -3.04 -8.01 10.68
CA LEU A 64 -4.08 -7.87 9.67
C LEU A 64 -5.19 -8.90 9.81
N SER A 65 -4.81 -10.16 10.08
CA SER A 65 -5.78 -11.23 10.28
C SER A 65 -6.64 -11.01 11.54
N GLN A 66 -6.02 -10.65 12.66
CA GLN A 66 -6.73 -10.49 13.94
C GLN A 66 -7.51 -9.18 14.01
N THR A 67 -7.01 -8.13 13.37
CA THR A 67 -7.57 -6.76 13.52
C THR A 67 -8.60 -6.44 12.45
N LEU A 68 -8.44 -6.97 11.24
CA LEU A 68 -9.26 -6.65 10.06
C LEU A 68 -9.87 -7.89 9.38
N GLY A 69 -9.50 -9.11 9.82
CA GLY A 69 -9.91 -10.34 9.14
C GLY A 69 -9.42 -10.39 7.71
N ILE A 70 -8.24 -9.83 7.42
CA ILE A 70 -7.63 -9.86 6.09
C ILE A 70 -6.59 -10.96 6.07
N HIS A 71 -6.81 -11.97 5.23
CA HIS A 71 -5.85 -13.03 4.97
C HIS A 71 -5.32 -12.88 3.54
N ALA A 72 -4.02 -12.65 3.39
CA ALA A 72 -3.46 -12.43 2.05
C ALA A 72 -3.63 -13.62 1.09
N ALA A 73 -3.76 -14.83 1.65
CA ALA A 73 -4.11 -16.05 0.92
C ALA A 73 -5.54 -16.03 0.33
N GLU A 74 -6.33 -15.01 0.60
CA GLU A 74 -7.70 -14.84 0.08
C GLU A 74 -7.80 -13.72 -0.95
N ILE A 75 -6.73 -12.94 -1.18
CA ILE A 75 -6.73 -11.84 -2.17
C ILE A 75 -6.29 -12.41 -3.53
N PRO A 76 -7.19 -12.50 -4.53
CA PRO A 76 -6.85 -13.06 -5.83
C PRO A 76 -5.78 -12.22 -6.53
N ASN A 77 -4.88 -12.88 -7.24
CA ASN A 77 -3.90 -12.21 -8.06
C ASN A 77 -4.59 -11.68 -9.35
N PRO A 78 -4.61 -10.35 -9.60
CA PRO A 78 -5.31 -9.76 -10.75
C PRO A 78 -4.78 -10.21 -12.12
N ILE A 79 -3.53 -10.70 -12.18
CA ILE A 79 -2.87 -11.14 -13.41
C ILE A 79 -3.00 -12.65 -13.62
N LYS A 80 -3.05 -13.41 -12.52
CA LYS A 80 -3.15 -14.87 -12.51
C LYS A 80 -4.24 -15.29 -11.51
N PRO A 81 -5.52 -15.20 -11.87
CA PRO A 81 -6.63 -15.40 -10.93
C PRO A 81 -6.65 -16.77 -10.23
N GLU A 82 -5.95 -17.77 -10.79
CA GLU A 82 -5.73 -19.07 -10.17
C GLU A 82 -4.72 -19.06 -9.00
N LYS A 83 -4.07 -17.91 -8.77
CA LYS A 83 -3.10 -17.67 -7.69
C LYS A 83 -3.58 -16.54 -6.80
N MET A 84 -2.99 -16.49 -5.61
CA MET A 84 -3.20 -15.43 -4.63
C MET A 84 -2.03 -14.45 -4.64
N LEU A 85 -2.26 -13.24 -4.16
CA LEU A 85 -1.19 -12.29 -3.94
C LEU A 85 -0.22 -12.79 -2.86
N SER A 86 1.03 -12.31 -2.93
CA SER A 86 2.03 -12.64 -1.93
C SER A 86 1.62 -12.06 -0.58
N GLU A 87 1.60 -12.89 0.45
CA GLU A 87 1.34 -12.46 1.83
C GLU A 87 2.29 -11.36 2.28
N ARG A 88 3.56 -11.46 1.90
CA ARG A 88 4.53 -10.43 2.19
C ARG A 88 4.16 -9.08 1.58
N LEU A 89 3.79 -9.07 0.30
CA LEU A 89 3.40 -7.84 -0.39
C LEU A 89 2.14 -7.23 0.22
N VAL A 90 1.10 -8.05 0.41
CA VAL A 90 -0.17 -7.61 0.99
C VAL A 90 0.05 -7.01 2.37
N SER A 91 0.72 -7.75 3.25
CA SER A 91 0.94 -7.29 4.62
C SER A 91 1.75 -6.00 4.67
N ASP A 92 2.76 -5.89 3.81
CA ASP A 92 3.59 -4.70 3.75
C ASP A 92 2.83 -3.46 3.30
N VAL A 93 2.10 -3.55 2.19
CA VAL A 93 1.37 -2.41 1.63
C VAL A 93 0.27 -1.95 2.59
N LEU A 94 -0.50 -2.89 3.16
CA LEU A 94 -1.58 -2.56 4.08
C LEU A 94 -1.07 -1.88 5.36
N VAL A 95 -0.03 -2.43 5.96
CA VAL A 95 0.56 -1.86 7.18
C VAL A 95 1.19 -0.49 6.87
N ASP A 96 1.83 -0.30 5.71
CA ASP A 96 2.36 1.01 5.31
C ASP A 96 1.25 2.08 5.18
N VAL A 97 0.08 1.73 4.63
CA VAL A 97 -1.08 2.64 4.55
C VAL A 97 -1.60 2.99 5.94
N ILE A 98 -1.78 1.98 6.81
CA ILE A 98 -2.29 2.16 8.17
C ILE A 98 -1.36 3.07 8.98
N THR A 99 -0.05 2.87 8.88
CA THR A 99 0.95 3.68 9.57
C THR A 99 1.03 5.09 9.03
N LEU A 100 0.93 5.28 7.71
CA LEU A 100 0.83 6.64 7.13
C LEU A 100 -0.36 7.39 7.73
N CYS A 101 -1.54 6.74 7.78
CA CYS A 101 -2.73 7.34 8.36
C CYS A 101 -2.55 7.69 9.84
N HIS A 102 -1.98 6.79 10.64
CA HIS A 102 -1.69 7.08 12.05
C HIS A 102 -0.67 8.21 12.22
N THR A 103 0.37 8.25 11.39
CA THR A 103 1.39 9.31 11.42
C THR A 103 0.77 10.68 11.15
N VAL A 104 -0.11 10.77 10.15
CA VAL A 104 -0.83 12.01 9.84
C VAL A 104 -1.80 12.40 10.97
N ARG A 105 -2.54 11.42 11.51
CA ARG A 105 -3.48 11.65 12.63
C ARG A 105 -2.79 12.17 13.89
N ASP A 106 -1.64 11.59 14.22
CA ASP A 106 -0.91 11.87 15.47
C ASP A 106 0.03 13.09 15.34
N ALA A 107 0.13 13.66 14.14
CA ALA A 107 0.88 14.88 13.91
C ALA A 107 0.26 16.07 14.66
N PRO A 108 1.08 17.05 15.11
CA PRO A 108 0.57 18.30 15.67
C PRO A 108 -0.39 18.99 14.70
N GLU A 109 -1.44 19.62 15.24
CA GLU A 109 -2.39 20.38 14.44
C GLU A 109 -1.67 21.41 13.55
N GLY A 110 -2.06 21.47 12.27
CA GLY A 110 -1.43 22.33 11.28
C GLY A 110 -0.16 21.78 10.62
N THR A 111 0.25 20.55 10.95
CA THR A 111 1.37 19.88 10.25
C THR A 111 0.94 19.46 8.83
N ASP A 112 1.72 19.85 7.83
CA ASP A 112 1.50 19.42 6.44
C ASP A 112 1.84 17.93 6.26
N PRO A 113 0.88 17.07 5.84
CA PRO A 113 1.14 15.64 5.66
C PRO A 113 1.90 15.29 4.37
N SER A 114 2.06 16.25 3.45
CA SER A 114 2.65 16.04 2.12
C SER A 114 4.01 15.32 2.13
N PRO A 115 4.95 15.59 3.05
CA PRO A 115 6.23 14.88 3.09
C PRO A 115 6.12 13.37 3.35
N TRP A 116 5.19 12.95 4.21
CA TRP A 116 4.96 11.53 4.51
C TRP A 116 4.29 10.82 3.34
N ILE A 117 3.29 11.47 2.75
CA ILE A 117 2.60 10.97 1.55
C ILE A 117 3.59 10.82 0.38
N ALA A 118 4.46 11.82 0.16
CA ALA A 118 5.48 11.76 -0.87
C ALA A 118 6.49 10.61 -0.64
N THR A 119 6.82 10.32 0.62
CA THR A 119 7.70 9.20 0.96
C THR A 119 7.02 7.86 0.70
N TYR A 120 5.75 7.73 1.06
CA TYR A 120 4.94 6.56 0.77
C TYR A 120 4.80 6.33 -0.74
N ASN A 121 4.49 7.37 -1.52
CA ASN A 121 4.37 7.25 -2.98
C ASN A 121 5.68 6.79 -3.63
N LYS A 122 6.83 7.29 -3.18
CA LYS A 122 8.14 6.81 -3.66
C LYS A 122 8.38 5.33 -3.38
N LEU A 123 7.90 4.82 -2.25
CA LEU A 123 7.95 3.38 -1.94
C LEU A 123 7.09 2.59 -2.93
N MET A 124 5.89 3.07 -3.23
CA MET A 124 4.98 2.41 -4.18
C MET A 124 5.52 2.44 -5.62
N GLU A 125 6.05 3.58 -6.06
CA GLU A 125 6.74 3.73 -7.35
C GLU A 125 7.89 2.75 -7.46
N PHE A 126 8.69 2.59 -6.40
CA PHE A 126 9.79 1.66 -6.39
C PHE A 126 9.35 0.19 -6.52
N ARG A 127 8.29 -0.20 -5.80
CA ARG A 127 7.69 -1.55 -5.93
C ARG A 127 7.17 -1.80 -7.34
N ALA A 128 6.54 -0.80 -7.96
CA ALA A 128 6.03 -0.85 -9.33
C ALA A 128 7.16 -0.98 -10.36
N ALA A 129 8.21 -0.15 -10.23
CA ALA A 129 9.39 -0.23 -11.10
C ALA A 129 10.04 -1.60 -11.02
N LYS A 130 10.14 -2.19 -9.83
CA LYS A 130 10.65 -3.56 -9.67
C LYS A 130 9.74 -4.60 -10.34
N GLY A 131 8.42 -4.48 -10.20
CA GLY A 131 7.46 -5.37 -10.86
C GLY A 131 7.63 -5.40 -12.37
N ASN A 132 7.73 -4.21 -12.98
CA ASN A 132 7.98 -4.06 -14.42
C ASN A 132 9.32 -4.67 -14.84
N LEU A 133 10.35 -4.53 -14.01
CA LEU A 133 11.69 -5.06 -14.30
C LEU A 133 11.80 -6.58 -14.15
N MET A 134 11.00 -7.21 -13.30
CA MET A 134 10.95 -8.69 -13.27
C MET A 134 10.33 -9.29 -14.53
N ASP A 135 9.63 -8.49 -15.33
CA ASP A 135 9.11 -8.89 -16.64
C ASP A 135 10.11 -8.62 -17.79
N THR A 136 11.13 -7.80 -17.56
CA THR A 136 12.16 -7.46 -18.54
C THR A 136 13.53 -7.90 -18.04
N SER A 137 14.11 -8.95 -18.62
CA SER A 137 15.48 -9.38 -18.30
C SER A 137 16.45 -8.20 -18.46
N LEU A 138 16.94 -7.63 -17.35
CA LEU A 138 17.84 -6.48 -17.42
C LEU A 138 19.25 -6.94 -17.82
N PRO A 139 19.87 -6.35 -18.85
CA PRO A 139 21.30 -6.47 -19.08
C PRO A 139 22.06 -5.66 -18.02
N ASP A 140 23.23 -6.18 -17.65
CA ASP A 140 24.14 -5.72 -16.59
C ASP A 140 24.16 -4.19 -16.34
N GLY A 141 23.89 -3.80 -15.09
CA GLY A 141 24.26 -2.47 -14.56
C GLY A 141 23.14 -1.52 -14.13
N ALA A 142 21.87 -1.94 -14.16
CA ALA A 142 20.80 -1.18 -13.52
C ALA A 142 21.10 -1.03 -12.02
N THR A 143 21.01 0.19 -11.49
CA THR A 143 21.16 0.51 -10.06
C THR A 143 20.50 -0.57 -9.24
N SER A 144 21.25 -1.30 -8.41
CA SER A 144 20.68 -2.45 -7.72
C SER A 144 19.47 -1.94 -6.93
N HIS A 145 18.33 -2.61 -7.04
CA HIS A 145 17.09 -2.22 -6.35
C HIS A 145 17.33 -1.89 -4.86
N ARG A 146 18.30 -2.59 -4.29
CA ARG A 146 18.87 -2.36 -2.96
C ARG A 146 19.41 -0.94 -2.77
N ASP A 147 20.13 -0.35 -3.73
CA ASP A 147 20.72 0.99 -3.63
C ASP A 147 19.65 2.10 -3.62
N PHE A 148 18.58 1.96 -4.42
CA PHE A 148 17.46 2.90 -4.38
C PHE A 148 16.68 2.79 -3.07
N GLY A 149 16.42 1.57 -2.60
CA GLY A 149 15.84 1.32 -1.28
C GLY A 149 16.67 1.96 -0.16
N LEU A 150 17.99 1.72 -0.15
CA LEU A 150 18.90 2.31 0.83
C LEU A 150 18.95 3.84 0.77
N LYS A 151 18.96 4.45 -0.42
CA LYS A 151 18.95 5.92 -0.60
C LYS A 151 17.71 6.57 0.02
N HIS A 152 16.59 5.87 0.05
CA HIS A 152 15.33 6.34 0.63
C HIS A 152 15.05 5.76 2.03
N ASN A 153 16.08 5.20 2.69
CA ASN A 153 16.00 4.58 4.02
C ASN A 153 14.99 3.42 4.12
N PHE A 154 14.71 2.73 3.03
CA PHE A 154 13.90 1.51 3.03
C PHE A 154 14.77 0.28 3.29
N SER A 155 14.24 -0.69 4.03
CA SER A 155 14.96 -1.93 4.32
C SER A 155 15.18 -2.76 3.03
N PRO A 156 16.35 -3.40 2.86
CA PRO A 156 16.64 -4.23 1.68
C PRO A 156 15.58 -5.31 1.43
N GLY A 157 15.10 -6.00 2.47
CA GLY A 157 14.08 -7.04 2.33
C GLY A 157 12.71 -6.52 1.86
N ARG A 158 12.30 -5.30 2.23
CA ARG A 158 11.02 -4.73 1.77
C ARG A 158 11.12 -4.09 0.40
N SER A 159 12.32 -3.66 0.03
CA SER A 159 12.66 -3.34 -1.36
C SER A 159 12.52 -4.56 -2.29
N GLU A 160 12.38 -5.77 -1.71
CA GLU A 160 12.25 -6.99 -2.50
C GLU A 160 10.83 -7.31 -2.98
N ASN A 161 9.79 -6.57 -2.61
CA ASN A 161 8.40 -6.87 -2.96
C ASN A 161 7.95 -6.19 -4.26
N PRO A 162 8.02 -6.87 -5.44
CA PRO A 162 7.55 -6.30 -6.68
C PRO A 162 6.03 -6.13 -6.66
N MET A 163 5.56 -5.02 -7.20
CA MET A 163 4.13 -4.76 -7.40
C MET A 163 3.86 -4.63 -8.90
N ARG A 164 2.84 -5.33 -9.39
CA ARG A 164 2.43 -5.29 -10.80
C ARG A 164 1.11 -4.52 -10.94
N PRO A 165 0.73 -4.08 -12.16
CA PRO A 165 -0.56 -3.42 -12.36
C PRO A 165 -1.73 -4.23 -11.80
N GLY A 166 -2.68 -3.54 -11.16
CA GLY A 166 -3.85 -4.12 -10.51
C GLY A 166 -3.60 -4.61 -9.07
N TYR A 167 -2.35 -4.91 -8.69
CA TYR A 167 -2.05 -5.42 -7.35
C TYR A 167 -2.38 -4.39 -6.29
N TYR A 168 -2.06 -3.13 -6.54
CA TYR A 168 -2.24 -2.11 -5.53
C TYR A 168 -3.72 -1.85 -5.28
N LYS A 169 -4.50 -1.74 -6.36
CA LYS A 169 -5.96 -1.66 -6.31
C LYS A 169 -6.55 -2.80 -5.49
N ALA A 170 -6.22 -4.05 -5.82
CA ALA A 170 -6.75 -5.22 -5.13
C ALA A 170 -6.41 -5.24 -3.62
N ILE A 171 -5.20 -4.78 -3.25
CA ILE A 171 -4.80 -4.67 -1.85
C ILE A 171 -5.61 -3.58 -1.12
N LEU A 172 -5.81 -2.41 -1.74
CA LEU A 172 -6.60 -1.33 -1.15
C LEU A 172 -8.08 -1.70 -1.03
N GLU A 173 -8.65 -2.40 -2.01
CA GLU A 173 -10.03 -2.90 -1.93
C GLU A 173 -10.19 -3.87 -0.73
N ALA A 174 -9.22 -4.75 -0.50
CA ALA A 174 -9.22 -5.63 0.68
C ALA A 174 -9.15 -4.84 2.01
N LEU A 175 -8.42 -3.73 2.05
CA LEU A 175 -8.41 -2.82 3.20
C LEU A 175 -9.78 -2.20 3.45
N GLU A 176 -10.38 -1.67 2.39
CA GLU A 176 -11.69 -1.02 2.46
C GLU A 176 -12.77 -1.99 2.97
N GLU A 177 -12.79 -3.23 2.45
CA GLU A 177 -13.67 -4.29 2.92
C GLU A 177 -13.41 -4.67 4.38
N GLY A 178 -12.14 -4.83 4.77
CA GLY A 178 -11.75 -5.16 6.15
C GLY A 178 -12.18 -4.08 7.15
N LEU A 179 -12.02 -2.80 6.79
CA LEU A 179 -12.45 -1.66 7.59
C LEU A 179 -13.98 -1.58 7.67
N ALA A 180 -14.68 -1.82 6.56
CA ALA A 180 -16.14 -1.81 6.52
C ALA A 180 -16.74 -2.92 7.41
N ARG A 181 -16.17 -4.14 7.39
CA ARG A 181 -16.60 -5.25 8.26
C ARG A 181 -16.50 -4.91 9.74
N LYS A 182 -15.46 -4.16 10.14
CA LYS A 182 -15.24 -3.78 11.55
C LYS A 182 -16.17 -2.67 12.05
N LYS A 183 -16.75 -1.89 11.13
CA LYS A 183 -17.72 -0.83 11.46
C LYS A 183 -19.15 -1.35 11.67
N ALA A 184 -19.49 -2.51 11.09
CA ALA A 184 -20.80 -3.15 11.19
C ALA A 184 -20.95 -3.89 12.53
#